data_AF-Q2LTT2-F1
#
_entry.id   AF-Q2LTT2-F1
#
_cell.length_a   1.000
_cell.length_b   1.000
_cell.length_c   1.000
_cell.angle_alpha   90.00
_cell.angle_beta   90.00
_cell.angle_gamma   90.00
#
_symmetry.space_group_name_H-M   'P 1'
#
loop_
_entity.id
_entity.type
_entity.pdbx_description
1 polymer ?
#
loop_
_entity_poly.entity_id
_entity_poly.type
_entity_poly.pdbx_seq_one_letter_code
_entity_poly.pdbx_strand_id
1 'polypeptide(L)'
;MKYIERTYRNQISCKFLTSFHVCEEQTDLFIQADQDLTNNAAASVHHYRTHLKYYMQSHPEFVTSFRPLPEDDLAPPIVKAMLKASRYAGVGPLAAVAGAVAEFVGRDLMNSSSQVVVENGGDIFLNASQELNIAVFAGDSPLSYQIALRIKPGDTPLGICTSSGTVGHSISFGKADAVCVKAKSAALADAAATAIGNRVMNKADIKHALESGALIQGVLGILIILEKQMGVIGDMELI
;
A
#
# COMPACT_ATOMS: atom_id res chain seq x y z
N MET A 1 9.70 -16.35 -14.60
CA MET A 1 9.81 -15.68 -13.28
C MET A 1 9.47 -16.69 -12.20
N LYS A 2 10.16 -16.66 -11.04
CA LYS A 2 9.85 -17.53 -9.91
C LYS A 2 8.69 -16.91 -9.12
N TYR A 3 7.58 -17.65 -9.02
CA TYR A 3 6.52 -17.37 -8.06
C TYR A 3 7.11 -17.42 -6.64
N ILE A 4 6.99 -16.33 -5.87
CA ILE A 4 7.34 -16.30 -4.45
C ILE A 4 6.05 -16.62 -3.70
N GLU A 5 6.03 -17.77 -3.03
CA GLU A 5 4.91 -18.20 -2.22
C GLU A 5 4.73 -17.25 -1.03
N ARG A 6 3.56 -16.60 -0.92
CA ARG A 6 3.23 -15.64 0.14
C ARG A 6 2.81 -16.36 1.43
N THR A 7 3.73 -17.14 1.99
CA THR A 7 3.49 -17.98 3.19
C THR A 7 3.06 -17.17 4.43
N TYR A 8 3.35 -15.87 4.49
CA TYR A 8 2.89 -14.97 5.57
C TYR A 8 1.38 -14.83 5.66
N ARG A 9 0.64 -15.01 4.55
CA ARG A 9 -0.83 -14.97 4.57
C ARG A 9 -1.42 -16.08 5.46
N ASN A 10 -0.65 -17.14 5.71
CA ASN A 10 -1.02 -18.25 6.61
C ASN A 10 -0.78 -17.93 8.11
N GLN A 11 -0.12 -16.82 8.44
CA GLN A 11 0.20 -16.42 9.82
C GLN A 11 -0.82 -15.43 10.41
N ILE A 12 -1.88 -15.10 9.66
CA ILE A 12 -2.83 -14.07 10.05
C ILE A 12 -3.88 -14.65 10.99
N SER A 13 -3.84 -14.26 12.28
CA SER A 13 -4.81 -14.69 13.27
C SER A 13 -5.84 -13.59 13.57
N CYS A 14 -6.92 -13.55 12.78
CA CYS A 14 -8.16 -12.91 13.21
C CYS A 14 -9.20 -14.01 13.39
N LYS A 15 -9.37 -14.51 14.62
CA LYS A 15 -10.26 -15.65 14.96
C LYS A 15 -11.72 -15.48 14.50
N PHE A 16 -12.11 -14.29 14.06
CA PHE A 16 -13.49 -13.92 13.73
C PHE A 16 -13.66 -13.33 12.31
N LEU A 17 -12.61 -13.26 11.50
CA LEU A 17 -12.72 -12.77 10.11
C LEU A 17 -12.65 -13.91 9.11
N THR A 18 -13.50 -13.82 8.10
CA THR A 18 -13.45 -14.69 6.92
C THR A 18 -12.36 -14.16 6.00
N SER A 19 -11.40 -15.02 5.65
CA SER A 19 -10.31 -14.68 4.73
C SER A 19 -10.57 -15.31 3.37
N PHE A 20 -10.40 -14.55 2.30
CA PHE A 20 -10.61 -15.01 0.93
C PHE A 20 -9.70 -14.27 -0.05
N HIS A 21 -9.61 -14.79 -1.27
CA HIS A 21 -8.71 -14.28 -2.31
C HIS A 21 -9.49 -13.91 -3.57
N VAL A 22 -9.09 -12.81 -4.21
CA VAL A 22 -9.60 -12.42 -5.52
C VAL A 22 -8.42 -12.11 -6.43
N CYS A 23 -8.32 -12.84 -7.54
CA CYS A 23 -7.27 -12.65 -8.52
C CYS A 23 -7.88 -12.36 -9.90
N GLU A 24 -7.48 -11.25 -10.50
CA GLU A 24 -7.83 -10.87 -11.87
C GLU A 24 -6.60 -10.30 -12.59
N GLU A 25 -6.09 -11.04 -13.57
CA GLU A 25 -4.86 -10.76 -14.31
C GLU A 25 -3.66 -10.53 -13.36
N GLN A 26 -3.27 -9.28 -13.12
CA GLN A 26 -2.12 -8.89 -12.28
C GLN A 26 -2.53 -8.45 -10.87
N THR A 27 -3.82 -8.24 -10.63
CA THR A 27 -4.34 -7.89 -9.29
C THR A 27 -4.60 -9.18 -8.52
N ASP A 28 -3.98 -9.31 -7.35
CA ASP A 28 -4.13 -10.47 -6.47
C ASP A 28 -4.34 -9.97 -5.04
N LEU A 29 -5.62 -9.86 -4.67
CA LEU A 29 -6.04 -9.36 -3.37
C LEU A 29 -6.20 -10.52 -2.39
N PHE A 30 -5.65 -10.33 -1.20
CA PHE A 30 -6.03 -11.09 -0.02
C PHE A 30 -6.88 -10.21 0.87
N ILE A 31 -8.07 -10.69 1.21
CA ILE A 31 -9.09 -9.88 1.88
C ILE A 31 -9.55 -10.60 3.13
N GLN A 32 -9.71 -9.83 4.21
CA GLN A 32 -10.37 -10.28 5.43
C GLN A 32 -11.56 -9.38 5.72
N ALA A 33 -12.71 -10.00 5.97
CA ALA A 33 -13.95 -9.30 6.29
C ALA A 33 -14.81 -10.10 7.27
N ASP A 34 -15.90 -9.50 7.76
CA ASP A 34 -16.84 -10.16 8.69
C ASP A 34 -17.48 -11.42 8.09
N GLN A 35 -17.57 -11.48 6.76
CA GLN A 35 -18.17 -12.57 5.99
C GLN A 35 -17.46 -12.76 4.65
N ASP A 36 -17.76 -13.86 3.96
CA ASP A 36 -17.27 -14.07 2.60
C ASP A 36 -17.93 -13.06 1.64
N LEU A 37 -17.10 -12.18 1.07
CA LEU A 37 -17.51 -11.18 0.09
C LEU A 37 -16.79 -11.38 -1.26
N THR A 38 -16.36 -12.61 -1.56
CA THR A 38 -15.59 -12.94 -2.78
C THR A 38 -16.24 -12.39 -4.06
N ASN A 39 -17.56 -12.55 -4.21
CA ASN A 39 -18.28 -12.06 -5.39
C ASN A 39 -18.32 -10.53 -5.47
N ASN A 40 -18.56 -9.85 -4.35
CA ASN A 40 -18.55 -8.38 -4.27
C ASN A 40 -17.16 -7.84 -4.58
N ALA A 41 -16.13 -8.47 -4.02
CA ALA A 41 -14.74 -8.10 -4.25
C ALA A 41 -14.34 -8.33 -5.71
N ALA A 42 -14.69 -9.47 -6.31
CA ALA A 42 -14.44 -9.74 -7.72
C ALA A 42 -15.11 -8.72 -8.65
N ALA A 43 -16.37 -8.37 -8.38
CA ALA A 43 -17.07 -7.33 -9.15
C ALA A 43 -16.40 -5.95 -9.01
N SER A 44 -15.97 -5.58 -7.80
CA SER A 44 -15.27 -4.32 -7.53
C SER A 44 -13.89 -4.26 -8.19
N VAL A 45 -13.10 -5.34 -8.09
CA VAL A 45 -11.81 -5.46 -8.80
C VAL A 45 -12.00 -5.29 -10.29
N HIS A 46 -12.94 -6.02 -10.89
CA HIS A 46 -13.22 -5.94 -12.31
C HIS A 46 -13.61 -4.52 -12.74
N HIS A 47 -14.46 -3.86 -11.95
CA HIS A 47 -14.89 -2.48 -12.19
C HIS A 47 -13.71 -1.50 -12.25
N TYR A 48 -12.87 -1.48 -11.21
CA TYR A 48 -11.74 -0.55 -11.14
C TYR A 48 -10.62 -0.89 -12.13
N ARG A 49 -10.34 -2.18 -12.36
CA ARG A 49 -9.39 -2.60 -13.40
C ARG A 49 -9.82 -2.15 -14.78
N THR A 50 -11.12 -2.25 -15.09
CA THR A 50 -11.67 -1.81 -16.37
C THR A 50 -11.49 -0.30 -16.56
N HIS A 51 -11.81 0.50 -15.54
CA HIS A 51 -11.55 1.95 -15.57
C HIS A 51 -10.08 2.30 -15.77
N LEU A 52 -9.19 1.64 -15.03
CA LEU A 52 -7.74 1.84 -15.15
C LEU A 52 -7.24 1.47 -16.55
N LYS A 53 -7.65 0.30 -17.07
CA LYS A 53 -7.24 -0.19 -18.38
C LYS A 53 -7.66 0.77 -19.50
N TYR A 54 -8.90 1.23 -19.50
CA TYR A 54 -9.36 2.19 -20.51
C TYR A 54 -8.64 3.53 -20.41
N TYR A 55 -8.41 4.03 -19.19
CA TYR A 55 -7.68 5.29 -19.01
C TYR A 55 -6.22 5.19 -19.48
N MET A 56 -5.54 4.09 -19.13
CA MET A 56 -4.15 3.82 -19.55
C MET A 56 -4.00 3.67 -21.07
N GLN A 57 -5.02 3.14 -21.75
CA GLN A 57 -5.04 3.02 -23.20
C GLN A 57 -5.15 4.38 -23.90
N SER A 58 -5.94 5.31 -23.35
CA SER A 58 -6.09 6.65 -23.90
C SER A 58 -5.01 7.63 -23.45
N HIS A 59 -4.29 7.35 -22.36
CA HIS A 59 -3.22 8.19 -21.81
C HIS A 59 -1.93 7.38 -21.56
N PRO A 60 -1.15 7.06 -22.59
CA PRO A 60 0.09 6.27 -22.45
C PRO A 60 1.13 6.86 -21.49
N GLU A 61 1.13 8.19 -21.32
CA GLU A 61 1.95 8.91 -20.35
C GLU A 61 1.63 8.54 -18.89
N PHE A 62 0.40 8.13 -18.60
CA PHE A 62 -0.01 7.68 -17.26
C PHE A 62 0.77 6.45 -16.82
N VAL A 63 1.10 5.58 -17.76
CA VAL A 63 1.84 4.32 -17.53
C VAL A 63 3.34 4.57 -17.43
N THR A 64 3.86 5.50 -18.24
CA THR A 64 5.30 5.66 -18.45
C THR A 64 5.94 6.79 -17.64
N SER A 65 5.14 7.69 -17.08
CA SER A 65 5.67 8.81 -16.30
C SER A 65 6.22 8.36 -14.94
N PHE A 66 7.43 8.82 -14.61
CA PHE A 66 8.01 8.76 -13.27
C PHE A 66 7.83 10.06 -12.48
N ARG A 67 7.06 11.01 -13.02
CA ARG A 67 6.77 12.32 -12.42
C ARG A 67 5.27 12.56 -12.33
N PRO A 68 4.83 13.51 -11.49
CA PRO A 68 3.44 13.90 -11.45
C PRO A 68 2.91 14.32 -12.81
N LEU A 69 1.68 13.90 -13.10
CA LEU A 69 0.91 14.36 -14.25
C LEU A 69 -0.15 15.38 -13.80
N PRO A 70 -0.66 16.21 -14.72
CA PRO A 70 -1.78 17.11 -14.42
C PRO A 70 -3.01 16.36 -13.89
N GLU A 71 -3.83 17.05 -13.11
CA GLU A 71 -5.14 16.53 -12.73
C GLU A 71 -6.05 16.42 -13.97
N ASP A 72 -6.92 15.41 -13.98
CA ASP A 72 -7.96 15.24 -15.00
C ASP A 72 -9.33 15.13 -14.32
N ASP A 73 -10.15 16.16 -14.51
CA ASP A 73 -11.49 16.25 -13.94
C ASP A 73 -12.51 15.29 -14.58
N LEU A 74 -12.21 14.73 -15.75
CA LEU A 74 -13.04 13.73 -16.42
C LEU A 74 -12.61 12.30 -16.11
N ALA A 75 -11.45 12.12 -15.48
CA ALA A 75 -10.93 10.81 -15.14
C ALA A 75 -11.82 10.06 -14.11
N PRO A 76 -11.84 8.73 -14.15
CA PRO A 76 -12.49 7.91 -13.12
C PRO A 76 -11.96 8.24 -11.71
N PRO A 77 -12.77 8.07 -10.65
CA PRO A 77 -12.36 8.39 -9.28
C PRO A 77 -11.03 7.75 -8.83
N ILE A 78 -10.77 6.49 -9.19
CA ILE A 78 -9.52 5.80 -8.86
C ILE A 78 -8.31 6.46 -9.53
N VAL A 79 -8.45 6.91 -10.78
CA VAL A 79 -7.40 7.61 -11.51
C VAL A 79 -7.13 8.98 -10.88
N LYS A 80 -8.18 9.72 -10.52
CA LYS A 80 -8.04 11.00 -9.80
C LYS A 80 -7.30 10.84 -8.49
N ALA A 81 -7.59 9.78 -7.74
CA ALA A 81 -6.88 9.47 -6.49
C ALA A 81 -5.39 9.20 -6.75
N MET A 82 -5.05 8.43 -7.78
CA MET A 82 -3.67 8.16 -8.18
C MET A 82 -2.92 9.41 -8.63
N LEU A 83 -3.53 10.27 -9.46
CA LEU A 83 -2.95 11.55 -9.90
C LEU A 83 -2.66 12.47 -8.70
N LYS A 84 -3.61 12.57 -7.77
CA LYS A 84 -3.46 13.37 -6.55
C LYS A 84 -2.35 12.85 -5.65
N ALA A 85 -2.31 11.54 -5.40
CA ALA A 85 -1.26 10.89 -4.62
C ALA A 85 0.12 11.10 -5.23
N SER A 86 0.23 10.89 -6.55
CA SER A 86 1.42 11.14 -7.34
C SER A 86 1.93 12.57 -7.20
N ARG A 87 1.05 13.57 -7.27
CA ARG A 87 1.42 14.98 -7.07
C ARG A 87 1.99 15.25 -5.67
N TYR A 88 1.38 14.74 -4.62
CA TYR A 88 1.88 14.95 -3.26
C TYR A 88 3.22 14.25 -3.01
N ALA A 89 3.40 13.04 -3.54
CA ALA A 89 4.62 12.26 -3.35
C ALA A 89 5.75 12.62 -4.34
N GLY A 90 5.44 13.32 -5.44
CA GLY A 90 6.42 13.71 -6.45
C GLY A 90 6.89 12.56 -7.35
N VAL A 91 6.04 11.54 -7.57
CA VAL A 91 6.34 10.34 -8.37
C VAL A 91 5.31 10.16 -9.49
N GLY A 92 5.47 9.15 -10.34
CA GLY A 92 4.49 8.78 -11.36
C GLY A 92 3.16 8.24 -10.80
N PRO A 93 2.02 8.38 -11.50
CA PRO A 93 0.72 7.87 -11.02
C PRO A 93 0.68 6.36 -10.77
N LEU A 94 1.42 5.56 -11.54
CA LEU A 94 1.45 4.11 -11.31
C LEU A 94 2.08 3.71 -9.98
N ALA A 95 2.88 4.57 -9.35
CA ALA A 95 3.41 4.32 -8.01
C ALA A 95 2.32 4.31 -6.91
N ALA A 96 1.07 4.61 -7.25
CA ALA A 96 -0.07 4.59 -6.33
C ALA A 96 -1.06 3.44 -6.63
N VAL A 97 -0.81 2.63 -7.67
CA VAL A 97 -1.85 1.76 -8.25
C VAL A 97 -2.30 0.65 -7.30
N ALA A 98 -1.37 0.04 -6.56
CA ALA A 98 -1.68 -1.11 -5.73
C ALA A 98 -2.46 -0.67 -4.47
N GLY A 99 -1.98 0.41 -3.82
CA GLY A 99 -2.69 1.07 -2.74
C GLY A 99 -4.05 1.62 -3.16
N ALA A 100 -4.16 2.23 -4.33
CA ALA A 100 -5.44 2.74 -4.84
C ALA A 100 -6.45 1.60 -5.05
N VAL A 101 -6.05 0.49 -5.69
CA VAL A 101 -6.94 -0.66 -5.88
C VAL A 101 -7.38 -1.25 -4.53
N ALA A 102 -6.46 -1.41 -3.58
CA ALA A 102 -6.79 -1.91 -2.25
C ALA A 102 -7.79 -1.01 -1.52
N GLU A 103 -7.59 0.31 -1.57
CA GLU A 103 -8.48 1.29 -0.94
C GLU A 103 -9.87 1.32 -1.58
N PHE A 104 -9.95 1.38 -2.91
CA PHE A 104 -11.23 1.48 -3.60
C PHE A 104 -12.07 0.20 -3.43
N VAL A 105 -11.45 -0.97 -3.57
CA VAL A 105 -12.13 -2.26 -3.29
C VAL A 105 -12.54 -2.34 -1.82
N GLY A 106 -11.65 -1.97 -0.89
CA GLY A 106 -11.97 -1.99 0.53
C GLY A 106 -13.15 -1.09 0.90
N ARG A 107 -13.22 0.11 0.32
CA ARG A 107 -14.34 1.04 0.50
C ARG A 107 -15.66 0.49 -0.04
N ASP A 108 -15.66 -0.22 -1.16
CA ASP A 108 -16.87 -0.87 -1.68
C ASP A 108 -17.36 -1.97 -0.74
N LEU A 109 -16.43 -2.77 -0.18
CA LEU A 109 -16.74 -3.86 0.74
C LEU A 109 -17.23 -3.38 2.11
N MET A 110 -16.85 -2.18 2.54
CA MET A 110 -17.35 -1.56 3.78
C MET A 110 -18.89 -1.39 3.80
N ASN A 111 -19.54 -1.41 2.63
CA ASN A 111 -21.01 -1.38 2.56
C ASN A 111 -21.66 -2.69 3.05
N SER A 112 -20.89 -3.77 3.18
CA SER A 112 -21.37 -5.10 3.56
C SER A 112 -20.54 -5.74 4.68
N SER A 113 -19.60 -5.00 5.25
CA SER A 113 -18.78 -5.43 6.39
C SER A 113 -18.27 -4.23 7.19
N SER A 114 -18.33 -4.35 8.51
CA SER A 114 -17.82 -3.37 9.47
C SER A 114 -16.30 -3.39 9.61
N GLN A 115 -15.66 -4.53 9.31
CA GLN A 115 -14.23 -4.70 9.34
C GLN A 115 -13.74 -5.23 7.98
N VAL A 116 -12.82 -4.50 7.35
CA VAL A 116 -12.27 -4.86 6.04
C VAL A 116 -10.76 -4.61 6.05
N VAL A 117 -9.99 -5.65 5.71
CA VAL A 117 -8.57 -5.56 5.41
C VAL A 117 -8.39 -6.02 3.97
N VAL A 118 -7.83 -5.17 3.12
CA VAL A 118 -7.49 -5.51 1.72
C VAL A 118 -6.00 -5.38 1.55
N GLU A 119 -5.33 -6.49 1.31
CA GLU A 119 -3.91 -6.58 0.98
C GLU A 119 -3.76 -6.78 -0.53
N ASN A 120 -2.98 -5.91 -1.17
CA ASN A 120 -2.58 -6.01 -2.56
C ASN A 120 -1.04 -6.02 -2.64
N GLY A 121 -0.44 -7.16 -2.29
CA GLY A 121 1.02 -7.26 -2.18
C GLY A 121 1.54 -6.57 -0.92
N GLY A 122 2.35 -5.52 -1.07
CA GLY A 122 2.89 -4.74 0.06
C GLY A 122 1.95 -3.65 0.58
N ASP A 123 0.80 -3.49 -0.08
CA ASP A 123 -0.09 -2.34 0.08
C ASP A 123 -1.41 -2.76 0.69
N ILE A 124 -1.75 -2.14 1.82
CA ILE A 124 -2.87 -2.56 2.65
C ILE A 124 -3.81 -1.38 2.88
N PHE A 125 -5.09 -1.58 2.61
CA PHE A 125 -6.17 -0.73 3.12
C PHE A 125 -6.85 -1.40 4.32
N LEU A 126 -7.13 -0.62 5.36
CA LEU A 126 -7.65 -1.10 6.63
C LEU A 126 -8.84 -0.26 7.08
N ASN A 127 -9.95 -0.92 7.38
CA ASN A 127 -11.05 -0.42 8.19
C ASN A 127 -11.31 -1.43 9.32
N ALA A 128 -11.05 -1.05 10.57
CA ALA A 128 -11.01 -1.99 11.68
C ALA A 128 -11.95 -1.59 12.81
N SER A 129 -12.70 -2.56 13.35
CA SER A 129 -13.52 -2.41 14.55
C SER A 129 -12.78 -2.80 15.84
N GLN A 130 -11.64 -3.47 15.71
CA GLN A 130 -10.75 -3.89 16.79
C GLN A 130 -9.28 -3.56 16.49
N GLU A 131 -8.42 -3.60 17.51
CA GLU A 131 -6.98 -3.40 17.33
C GLU A 131 -6.39 -4.46 16.39
N LEU A 132 -5.52 -4.03 15.48
CA LEU A 132 -4.79 -4.88 14.54
C LEU A 132 -3.29 -4.66 14.69
N ASN A 133 -2.53 -5.75 14.61
CA ASN A 133 -1.08 -5.72 14.57
C ASN A 133 -0.61 -6.15 13.18
N ILE A 134 -0.02 -5.23 12.44
CA ILE A 134 0.43 -5.44 11.07
C ILE A 134 1.93 -5.72 11.09
N ALA A 135 2.30 -6.99 10.91
CA ALA A 135 3.71 -7.39 10.86
C ALA A 135 4.41 -6.82 9.63
N VAL A 136 5.65 -6.38 9.80
CA VAL A 136 6.47 -5.82 8.71
C VAL A 136 7.38 -6.90 8.15
N PHE A 137 7.25 -7.16 6.85
CA PHE A 137 8.18 -8.01 6.11
C PHE A 137 9.27 -7.14 5.46
N ALA A 138 10.53 -7.42 5.80
CA ALA A 138 11.71 -6.68 5.33
C ALA A 138 12.74 -7.60 4.68
N GLY A 139 12.30 -8.57 3.89
CA GLY A 139 13.18 -9.50 3.18
C GLY A 139 14.09 -10.29 4.12
N ASP A 140 15.38 -10.33 3.79
CA ASP A 140 16.44 -11.02 4.55
C ASP A 140 16.93 -10.22 5.78
N SER A 141 16.39 -9.03 6.03
CA SER A 141 16.71 -8.27 7.23
C SER A 141 16.39 -9.12 8.47
N PRO A 142 17.25 -9.12 9.51
CA PRO A 142 16.93 -9.78 10.77
C PRO A 142 15.78 -9.10 11.52
N LEU A 143 15.30 -7.94 11.07
CA LEU A 143 14.12 -7.26 11.61
C LEU A 143 12.81 -7.73 10.95
N SER A 144 12.90 -8.58 9.92
CA SER A 144 11.75 -9.12 9.21
C SER A 144 10.86 -9.97 10.14
N TYR A 145 9.57 -9.65 10.20
CA TYR A 145 8.58 -10.20 11.14
C TYR A 145 8.91 -10.01 12.63
N GLN A 146 9.93 -9.24 12.98
CA GLN A 146 10.27 -8.90 14.37
C GLN A 146 9.59 -7.63 14.86
N ILE A 147 8.96 -6.87 13.95
CA ILE A 147 8.31 -5.60 14.21
C ILE A 147 6.89 -5.67 13.66
N ALA A 148 5.93 -5.22 14.45
CA ALA A 148 4.57 -4.97 13.96
C ALA A 148 4.12 -3.52 14.26
N LEU A 149 3.25 -3.01 13.40
CA LEU A 149 2.55 -1.75 13.60
C LEU A 149 1.24 -2.02 14.32
N ARG A 150 1.05 -1.42 15.50
CA ARG A 150 -0.24 -1.43 16.21
C ARG A 150 -1.16 -0.38 15.60
N ILE A 151 -2.35 -0.81 15.19
CA ILE A 151 -3.39 0.03 14.59
C ILE A 151 -4.66 -0.04 15.42
N LYS A 152 -5.10 1.11 15.91
CA LYS A 152 -6.33 1.22 16.71
C LYS A 152 -7.54 1.44 15.78
N PRO A 153 -8.74 0.99 16.17
CA PRO A 153 -9.96 1.23 15.39
C PRO A 153 -10.17 2.69 15.00
N GLY A 154 -9.94 3.61 15.94
CA GLY A 154 -10.09 5.05 15.74
C GLY A 154 -9.11 5.67 14.74
N ASP A 155 -8.04 4.96 14.38
CA ASP A 155 -7.11 5.41 13.34
C ASP A 155 -7.65 5.11 11.93
N THR A 156 -8.56 4.15 11.80
CA THR A 156 -9.09 3.67 10.52
C THR A 156 -10.33 4.48 10.07
N PRO A 157 -10.66 4.52 8.76
CA PRO A 157 -9.96 3.89 7.65
C PRO A 157 -8.61 4.54 7.34
N LEU A 158 -7.63 3.72 6.95
CA LEU A 158 -6.29 4.17 6.56
C LEU A 158 -5.62 3.18 5.59
N GLY A 159 -4.49 3.61 5.02
CA GLY A 159 -3.58 2.76 4.25
C GLY A 159 -2.22 2.61 4.92
N ILE A 160 -1.65 1.41 4.82
CA ILE A 160 -0.27 1.10 5.15
C ILE A 160 0.35 0.43 3.94
N CYS A 161 1.32 1.08 3.34
CA CYS A 161 1.92 0.63 2.09
C CYS A 161 3.42 0.48 2.24
N THR A 162 3.98 -0.54 1.60
CA THR A 162 5.37 -0.93 1.75
C THR A 162 6.06 -1.01 0.39
N SER A 163 7.04 -0.13 0.20
CA SER A 163 7.98 -0.24 -0.91
C SER A 163 9.23 -0.99 -0.46
N SER A 164 9.80 -1.81 -1.34
CA SER A 164 11.05 -2.51 -1.09
C SER A 164 11.92 -2.51 -2.35
N GLY A 165 13.23 -2.29 -2.17
CA GLY A 165 14.24 -2.44 -3.22
C GLY A 165 14.82 -3.84 -3.31
N THR A 166 14.58 -4.69 -2.30
CA THR A 166 15.14 -6.04 -2.21
C THR A 166 14.09 -7.14 -2.37
N VAL A 167 12.80 -6.78 -2.27
CA VAL A 167 11.66 -7.71 -2.32
C VAL A 167 10.55 -7.14 -3.21
N GLY A 168 9.99 -7.96 -4.09
CA GLY A 168 8.80 -7.62 -4.88
C GLY A 168 9.07 -7.39 -6.37
N HIS A 169 8.00 -7.13 -7.13
CA HIS A 169 8.04 -6.97 -8.60
C HIS A 169 7.98 -5.50 -9.06
N SER A 170 7.75 -4.57 -8.12
CA SER A 170 7.63 -3.14 -8.40
C SER A 170 9.01 -2.52 -8.62
N ILE A 171 9.09 -1.54 -9.53
CA ILE A 171 10.33 -0.82 -9.81
C ILE A 171 10.58 0.15 -8.65
N SER A 172 11.50 -0.24 -7.76
CA SER A 172 12.10 0.66 -6.77
C SER A 172 13.51 1.02 -7.22
N PHE A 173 13.87 2.30 -7.14
CA PHE A 173 15.23 2.77 -7.45
C PHE A 173 16.16 2.72 -6.22
N GLY A 174 15.60 2.49 -5.04
CA GLY A 174 16.34 2.42 -3.77
C GLY A 174 16.79 1.02 -3.38
N LYS A 175 17.47 0.93 -2.23
CA LYS A 175 17.98 -0.31 -1.64
C LYS A 175 17.37 -0.69 -0.30
N ALA A 176 16.41 0.10 0.21
CA ALA A 176 15.72 -0.22 1.45
C ALA A 176 15.06 -1.60 1.39
N ASP A 177 15.14 -2.34 2.51
CA ASP A 177 14.49 -3.63 2.63
C ASP A 177 12.98 -3.48 2.82
N ALA A 178 12.56 -2.46 3.55
CA ALA A 178 11.17 -2.03 3.65
C ALA A 178 11.10 -0.52 3.93
N VAL A 179 10.19 0.15 3.23
CA VAL A 179 9.73 1.51 3.56
C VAL A 179 8.22 1.44 3.72
N CYS A 180 7.76 1.39 4.96
CA CYS A 180 6.35 1.38 5.31
C CYS A 180 5.87 2.80 5.57
N VAL A 181 4.77 3.19 4.93
CA VAL A 181 4.13 4.50 5.11
C VAL A 181 2.69 4.31 5.56
N LYS A 182 2.30 5.03 6.62
CA LYS A 182 0.92 5.14 7.11
C LYS A 182 0.31 6.44 6.61
N ALA A 183 -0.86 6.39 5.96
CA ALA A 183 -1.61 7.57 5.53
C ALA A 183 -3.12 7.31 5.55
N LYS A 184 -3.97 8.36 5.51
CA LYS A 184 -5.44 8.17 5.41
C LYS A 184 -5.91 7.66 4.05
N SER A 185 -5.06 7.69 3.05
CA SER A 185 -5.29 7.10 1.72
C SER A 185 -4.17 6.11 1.43
N ALA A 186 -4.53 4.89 1.03
CA ALA A 186 -3.56 3.88 0.62
C ALA A 186 -2.90 4.24 -0.70
N ALA A 187 -3.61 4.91 -1.62
CA ALA A 187 -2.99 5.46 -2.84
C ALA A 187 -1.83 6.43 -2.50
N LEU A 188 -2.04 7.31 -1.51
CA LEU A 188 -0.98 8.21 -1.04
C LEU A 188 0.15 7.46 -0.33
N ALA A 189 -0.19 6.51 0.54
CA ALA A 189 0.81 5.70 1.24
C ALA A 189 1.73 4.97 0.27
N ASP A 190 1.18 4.35 -0.78
CA ASP A 190 1.92 3.62 -1.84
C ASP A 190 2.86 4.55 -2.61
N ALA A 191 2.33 5.68 -3.09
CA ALA A 191 3.12 6.68 -3.80
C ALA A 191 4.25 7.26 -2.93
N ALA A 192 3.96 7.55 -1.66
CA ALA A 192 4.93 8.06 -0.72
C ALA A 192 5.99 7.00 -0.36
N ALA A 193 5.60 5.74 -0.16
CA ALA A 193 6.52 4.64 0.10
C ALA A 193 7.51 4.48 -1.05
N THR A 194 7.03 4.54 -2.30
CA THR A 194 7.87 4.53 -3.50
C THR A 194 8.81 5.75 -3.51
N ALA A 195 8.29 6.96 -3.27
CA ALA A 195 9.08 8.18 -3.27
C ALA A 195 10.20 8.17 -2.22
N ILE A 196 9.89 7.74 -1.00
CA ILE A 196 10.84 7.65 0.12
C ILE A 196 11.84 6.52 -0.14
N GLY A 197 11.37 5.35 -0.60
CA GLY A 197 12.21 4.22 -0.98
C GLY A 197 13.29 4.60 -1.98
N ASN A 198 12.93 5.36 -3.02
CA ASN A 198 13.87 5.86 -4.02
C ASN A 198 14.99 6.76 -3.48
N ARG A 199 14.84 7.30 -2.26
CA ARG A 199 15.85 8.15 -1.60
C ARG A 199 16.82 7.36 -0.71
N VAL A 200 16.53 6.09 -0.42
CA VAL A 200 17.35 5.28 0.50
C VAL A 200 18.28 4.37 -0.30
N MET A 201 19.54 4.78 -0.43
CA MET A 201 20.59 3.98 -1.08
C MET A 201 21.52 3.32 -0.07
N ASN A 202 21.68 3.95 1.10
CA ASN A 202 22.52 3.47 2.17
C ASN A 202 22.00 3.95 3.54
N LYS A 203 22.66 3.48 4.59
CA LYS A 203 22.33 3.74 6.00
C LYS A 203 22.28 5.22 6.39
N ALA A 204 23.14 6.05 5.81
CA ALA A 204 23.19 7.48 6.11
C ALA A 204 21.96 8.23 5.55
N ASP A 205 21.28 7.67 4.55
CA ASP A 205 20.15 8.31 3.89
C ASP A 205 18.85 8.21 4.72
N ILE A 206 18.77 7.25 5.65
CA ILE A 206 17.54 6.94 6.42
C ILE A 206 16.97 8.21 7.07
N LYS A 207 17.80 8.98 7.77
CA LYS A 207 17.35 10.19 8.47
C LYS A 207 16.76 11.22 7.49
N HIS A 208 17.47 11.50 6.40
CA HIS A 208 17.01 12.47 5.41
C HIS A 208 15.75 12.00 4.67
N ALA A 209 15.65 10.70 4.39
CA ALA A 209 14.47 10.10 3.78
C ALA A 209 13.23 10.21 4.70
N LEU A 210 13.38 10.01 6.01
CA LEU A 210 12.31 10.22 7.00
C LEU A 210 11.88 11.68 7.07
N GLU A 211 12.85 12.59 7.20
CA GLU A 211 12.57 14.03 7.31
C GLU A 211 11.86 14.57 6.05
N SER A 212 12.33 14.18 4.87
CA SER A 212 11.69 14.58 3.60
C SER A 212 10.33 13.92 3.38
N GLY A 213 10.18 12.65 3.74
CA GLY A 213 8.91 11.94 3.66
C GLY A 213 7.84 12.52 4.59
N ALA A 214 8.22 12.96 5.78
CA ALA A 214 7.31 13.57 6.75
C ALA A 214 6.73 14.91 6.27
N LEU A 215 7.35 15.55 5.27
CA LEU A 215 6.83 16.77 4.64
C LEU A 215 5.76 16.48 3.58
N ILE A 216 5.56 15.22 3.17
CA ILE A 216 4.52 14.85 2.21
C ILE A 216 3.17 15.00 2.88
N GLN A 217 2.35 15.92 2.36
CA GLN A 217 1.04 16.22 2.91
C GLN A 217 0.15 14.97 2.96
N GLY A 218 -0.34 14.63 4.15
CA GLY A 218 -1.25 13.50 4.39
C GLY A 218 -0.56 12.20 4.83
N VAL A 219 0.78 12.16 4.82
CA VAL A 219 1.54 11.09 5.48
C VAL A 219 1.45 11.27 6.99
N LEU A 220 1.14 10.18 7.70
CA LEU A 220 0.98 10.16 9.16
C LEU A 220 2.24 9.62 9.85
N GLY A 221 2.91 8.64 9.24
CA GLY A 221 4.04 7.97 9.83
C GLY A 221 4.84 7.16 8.81
N ILE A 222 6.13 7.00 9.07
CA ILE A 222 7.07 6.30 8.19
C ILE A 222 7.99 5.41 9.02
N LEU A 223 8.21 4.19 8.55
CA LEU A 223 9.23 3.25 9.03
C LEU A 223 10.12 2.86 7.85
N ILE A 224 11.43 2.98 8.03
CA ILE A 224 12.44 2.54 7.06
C ILE A 224 13.28 1.47 7.71
N ILE A 225 13.46 0.34 7.04
CA ILE A 225 14.34 -0.76 7.42
C ILE A 225 15.37 -0.96 6.32
N LEU A 226 16.65 -1.01 6.72
CA LEU A 226 17.77 -1.35 5.86
C LEU A 226 18.79 -2.17 6.66
N GLU A 227 18.95 -3.43 6.30
CA GLU A 227 19.73 -4.44 6.99
C GLU A 227 19.34 -4.51 8.49
N LYS A 228 20.26 -4.16 9.39
CA LYS A 228 20.06 -4.15 10.85
C LYS A 228 19.63 -2.80 11.41
N GLN A 229 19.45 -1.81 10.55
CA GLN A 229 19.10 -0.45 10.95
C GLN A 229 17.64 -0.17 10.62
N MET A 230 17.02 0.60 11.49
CA MET A 230 15.69 1.14 11.26
C MET A 230 15.64 2.60 11.69
N GLY A 231 14.73 3.33 11.06
CA GLY A 231 14.35 4.66 11.49
C GLY A 231 12.84 4.83 11.38
N VAL A 232 12.28 5.61 12.30
CA VAL A 232 10.84 5.81 12.43
C VAL A 232 10.54 7.28 12.71
N ILE A 233 9.46 7.80 12.12
CA ILE A 233 8.95 9.15 12.38
C ILE A 233 7.42 9.16 12.30
N GLY A 234 6.78 10.04 13.07
CA GLY A 234 5.33 10.23 13.06
C GLY A 234 4.56 9.17 13.84
N ASP A 235 3.31 8.95 13.44
CA ASP A 235 2.35 8.06 14.10
C ASP A 235 2.57 6.59 13.71
N MET A 236 3.65 6.01 14.26
CA MET A 236 4.08 4.62 14.05
C MET A 236 4.30 3.93 15.40
N GLU A 237 3.22 3.42 16.01
CA GLU A 237 3.31 2.64 17.25
C GLU A 237 3.86 1.23 16.92
N LEU A 238 5.13 0.99 17.25
CA LEU A 238 5.83 -0.28 17.03
C LEU A 238 5.72 -1.19 18.25
N ILE A 239 5.51 -2.48 18.01
CA ILE A 239 5.47 -3.54 19.03
C ILE A 239 6.31 -4.75 18.64
#